data_AF-A0A8X6H5F6-F1
#
_entry.id   AF-A0A8X6H5F6-F1
#
_cell.length_a   1.000
_cell.length_b   1.000
_cell.length_c   1.000
_cell.angle_alpha   90.00
_cell.angle_beta   90.00
_cell.angle_gamma   90.00
#
_symmetry.space_group_name_H-M   'P 1'
#
loop_
_entity.id
_entity.type
_entity.pdbx_description
1 polymer ?
#
loop_
_entity_poly.entity_id
_entity_poly.type
_entity_poly.pdbx_seq_one_letter_code
_entity_poly.pdbx_strand_id
1 'polypeptide(L)'
;MVSLMLWYRDQERAPIYTVDFRKGTRDNPKHFTVPEYADRSYFDVTKLPPTIRLDSVSIEDEGIYRCNIEFRRSRTVTRMVKLNILIPPLSVVIMDDRGQRLKGLAGPYDEGAYLSLLCEAEGGDPSPSVTWWRDRSLLDDTFYRASQNYVRNELVILELRRTDLLVELTCQASNTDLMLPLIENIKIDLNLRPLYVRITTPQRPLKVGEEIRLHCETSGSRPPAKISWWIDNTRIQSGKESIPNSRNITYSSLNLRPSIDDNGKTVTCKAENIALAHPIIQDSWNLNVHFPPEVTLHLGANIKYSTIKEGNDVYMECTIRANPPVAELTWLFENKPFFSNASAGIIISNQSLVLQKVKKEHRGNYRCIASNTEGEGESSDLFLEVRCKLKFYIFV
;
A
#
# COMPACT_ATOMS: atom_id res chain seq x y z
N MET A 1 13.00 -4.19 79.87
CA MET A 1 14.17 -4.56 79.05
C MET A 1 13.90 -5.93 78.42
N VAL A 2 14.04 -6.03 77.10
CA VAL A 2 13.93 -7.31 76.37
C VAL A 2 15.03 -8.24 76.85
N SER A 3 14.69 -9.51 77.10
CA SER A 3 15.63 -10.56 77.49
C SER A 3 16.01 -11.45 76.30
N LEU A 4 15.03 -11.90 75.54
CA LEU A 4 15.22 -12.88 74.47
C LEU A 4 14.24 -12.57 73.33
N MET A 5 14.69 -12.75 72.09
CA MET A 5 13.83 -12.72 70.93
C MET A 5 13.99 -14.02 70.15
N LEU A 6 12.87 -14.71 69.92
CA LEU A 6 12.82 -16.04 69.32
C LEU A 6 11.94 -15.98 68.09
N TRP A 7 12.46 -16.42 66.96
CA TRP A 7 11.72 -16.54 65.71
C TRP A 7 11.42 -18.00 65.44
N TYR A 8 10.17 -18.30 65.13
CA TYR A 8 9.68 -19.63 64.77
C TYR A 8 9.07 -19.57 63.38
N ARG A 9 9.10 -20.70 62.70
CA ARG A 9 8.37 -20.89 61.45
C ARG A 9 7.20 -21.85 61.68
N ASP A 10 6.04 -21.49 61.15
CA ASP A 10 4.81 -22.28 61.20
C ASP A 10 4.51 -22.81 62.62
N GLN A 11 4.30 -24.12 62.76
CA GLN A 11 4.03 -24.79 64.04
C GLN A 11 5.28 -25.43 64.66
N GLU A 12 6.48 -25.06 64.20
CA GLU A 12 7.72 -25.62 64.73
C GLU A 12 7.91 -25.24 66.20
N ARG A 13 8.38 -26.22 66.98
CA ARG A 13 8.66 -26.05 68.42
C ARG A 13 10.03 -25.44 68.68
N ALA A 14 10.97 -25.62 67.75
CA ALA A 14 12.32 -25.05 67.82
C ALA A 14 12.34 -23.68 67.14
N PRO A 15 13.06 -22.68 67.69
CA PRO A 15 13.22 -21.40 67.04
C PRO A 15 14.20 -21.50 65.86
N ILE A 16 13.82 -21.01 64.69
CA ILE A 16 14.72 -20.90 63.52
C ILE A 16 15.84 -19.88 63.77
N TYR A 17 15.60 -18.88 64.63
CA TYR A 17 16.56 -17.84 64.96
C TYR A 17 16.34 -17.29 66.38
N THR A 18 17.42 -17.14 67.15
CA THR A 18 17.37 -16.63 68.53
C THR A 18 18.37 -15.52 68.77
N VAL A 19 17.93 -14.43 69.42
CA VAL A 19 18.76 -13.31 69.89
C VAL A 19 18.65 -13.19 71.40
N ASP A 20 19.77 -13.41 72.12
CA ASP A 20 19.84 -13.29 73.58
C ASP A 20 20.47 -11.97 74.03
N PHE A 21 19.64 -11.08 74.57
CA PHE A 21 20.07 -9.76 75.08
C PHE A 21 20.57 -9.81 76.55
N ARG A 22 20.56 -10.98 77.19
CA ARG A 22 21.04 -11.14 78.59
C ARG A 22 22.56 -11.21 78.69
N LYS A 23 23.25 -11.69 77.64
CA LYS A 23 24.69 -11.98 77.65
C LYS A 23 25.60 -10.84 77.16
N GLY A 24 25.02 -9.71 76.73
CA GLY A 24 25.74 -8.45 76.54
C GLY A 24 26.92 -8.47 75.55
N THR A 25 26.64 -8.37 74.26
CA THR A 25 27.41 -7.61 73.23
C THR A 25 26.51 -7.50 71.99
N ARG A 26 26.60 -6.38 71.27
CA ARG A 26 25.76 -6.07 70.10
C ARG A 26 26.11 -6.88 68.84
N ASP A 27 27.22 -7.62 68.83
CA ASP A 27 27.82 -8.14 67.60
C ASP A 27 27.77 -9.66 67.40
N ASN A 28 27.24 -10.47 68.33
CA ASN A 28 27.12 -11.91 68.06
C ASN A 28 26.05 -12.72 68.86
N PRO A 29 24.75 -12.38 68.81
CA PRO A 29 23.70 -13.15 69.46
C PRO A 29 23.01 -14.09 68.47
N LYS A 30 23.75 -14.99 67.80
CA LYS A 30 23.18 -15.94 66.83
C LYS A 30 23.17 -17.35 67.42
N HIS A 31 21.99 -17.88 67.72
CA HIS A 31 21.80 -19.32 67.83
C HIS A 31 20.78 -19.75 66.79
N PHE A 32 21.24 -20.52 65.80
CA PHE A 32 20.38 -21.18 64.81
C PHE A 32 20.11 -22.59 65.31
N THR A 33 18.84 -22.92 65.46
CA THR A 33 18.45 -24.31 65.77
C THR A 33 18.24 -25.12 64.49
N VAL A 34 18.16 -24.46 63.34
CA VAL A 34 18.00 -25.09 62.01
C VAL A 34 19.14 -24.63 61.07
N PRO A 35 20.02 -25.53 60.60
CA PRO A 35 21.18 -25.19 59.78
C PRO A 35 20.86 -24.44 58.48
N GLU A 36 19.72 -24.72 57.85
CA GLU A 36 19.29 -24.16 56.55
C GLU A 36 19.08 -22.62 56.58
N TYR A 37 18.88 -22.05 57.78
CA TYR A 37 18.70 -20.60 57.97
C TYR A 37 19.98 -19.92 58.48
N ALA A 38 21.02 -20.68 58.82
CA ALA A 38 22.23 -20.17 59.47
C ALA A 38 22.98 -19.15 58.61
N ASP A 39 23.07 -19.40 57.32
CA ASP A 39 23.90 -18.61 56.40
C ASP A 39 23.13 -17.47 55.72
N ARG A 40 21.80 -17.45 55.87
CA ARG A 40 20.93 -16.51 55.15
C ARG A 40 19.97 -15.71 56.00
N SER A 41 19.90 -15.95 57.32
CA SER A 41 19.08 -15.13 58.22
C SER A 41 19.92 -14.37 59.25
N TYR A 42 19.63 -13.09 59.44
CA TYR A 42 20.30 -12.26 60.43
C TYR A 42 19.41 -11.14 60.95
N PHE A 43 19.63 -10.77 62.20
CA PHE A 43 18.96 -9.67 62.84
C PHE A 43 19.73 -8.36 62.60
N ASP A 44 19.13 -7.49 61.82
CA ASP A 44 19.65 -6.17 61.48
C ASP A 44 19.27 -5.15 62.57
N VAL A 45 20.21 -4.90 63.48
CA VAL A 45 20.11 -3.92 64.55
C VAL A 45 20.39 -2.48 64.10
N THR A 46 20.83 -2.29 62.85
CA THR A 46 21.12 -0.96 62.30
C THR A 46 19.83 -0.24 61.90
N LYS A 47 18.74 -0.98 61.69
CA LYS A 47 17.40 -0.43 61.43
C LYS A 47 16.66 -0.12 62.73
N LEU A 48 15.82 0.92 62.69
CA LEU A 48 14.94 1.33 63.78
C LEU A 48 13.49 1.33 63.26
N PRO A 49 12.65 0.34 63.65
CA PRO A 49 12.94 -0.75 64.58
C PRO A 49 13.87 -1.83 63.95
N PRO A 50 14.63 -2.59 64.77
CA PRO A 50 15.44 -3.71 64.30
C PRO A 50 14.61 -4.79 63.60
N THR A 51 15.14 -5.38 62.52
CA THR A 51 14.41 -6.32 61.67
C THR A 51 15.17 -7.62 61.45
N ILE A 52 14.47 -8.75 61.36
CA ILE A 52 15.05 -9.97 60.81
C ILE A 52 15.10 -9.85 59.28
N ARG A 53 16.23 -10.20 58.68
CA ARG A 53 16.43 -10.28 57.24
C ARG A 53 16.68 -11.73 56.87
N LEU A 54 16.02 -12.18 55.80
CA LEU A 54 16.22 -13.47 55.17
C LEU A 54 16.66 -13.21 53.73
N ASP A 55 17.91 -13.57 53.41
CA ASP A 55 18.48 -13.45 52.07
C ASP A 55 18.23 -14.75 51.28
N SER A 56 18.28 -14.68 49.95
CA SER A 56 18.12 -15.84 49.05
C SER A 56 16.88 -16.68 49.36
N VAL A 57 15.72 -16.02 49.37
CA VAL A 57 14.42 -16.63 49.67
C VAL A 57 14.01 -17.61 48.56
N SER A 58 13.47 -18.76 48.93
CA SER A 58 12.93 -19.80 48.03
C SER A 58 11.44 -20.04 48.27
N ILE A 59 10.80 -20.83 47.39
CA ILE A 59 9.39 -21.26 47.55
C ILE A 59 9.20 -22.00 48.88
N GLU A 60 10.21 -22.76 49.29
CA GLU A 60 10.17 -23.50 50.54
C GLU A 60 10.15 -22.58 51.76
N ASP A 61 10.43 -21.29 51.67
CA ASP A 61 10.41 -20.36 52.81
C ASP A 61 9.01 -19.80 53.11
N GLU A 62 8.02 -20.06 52.25
CA GLU A 62 6.65 -19.60 52.45
C GLU A 62 6.08 -20.16 53.76
N GLY A 63 5.42 -19.29 54.53
CA GLY A 63 4.84 -19.71 55.81
C GLY A 63 4.58 -18.56 56.77
N ILE A 64 4.17 -18.93 57.99
CA ILE A 64 3.88 -17.99 59.06
C ILE A 64 5.10 -17.90 59.99
N TYR A 65 5.72 -16.73 60.02
CA TYR A 65 6.84 -16.44 60.91
C TYR A 65 6.34 -15.80 62.19
N ARG A 66 6.70 -16.39 63.33
CA ARG A 66 6.27 -15.96 64.65
C ARG A 66 7.45 -15.48 65.46
N CYS A 67 7.42 -14.22 65.88
CA CYS A 67 8.39 -13.61 66.78
C CYS A 67 7.84 -13.58 68.21
N ASN A 68 8.52 -14.27 69.13
CA ASN A 68 8.25 -14.17 70.57
C ASN A 68 9.31 -13.28 71.21
N ILE A 69 8.86 -12.22 71.87
CA ILE A 69 9.69 -11.24 72.57
C ILE A 69 9.48 -11.43 74.06
N GLU A 70 10.51 -11.91 74.75
CA GLU A 70 10.49 -12.09 76.19
C GLU A 70 11.07 -10.87 76.90
N PHE A 71 10.51 -10.54 78.05
CA PHE A 71 10.95 -9.41 78.88
C PHE A 71 11.32 -9.90 80.27
N ARG A 72 12.34 -9.28 80.88
CA ARG A 72 12.78 -9.66 82.24
C ARG A 72 11.71 -9.53 83.33
N ARG A 73 10.71 -8.66 83.14
CA ARG A 73 9.69 -8.30 84.15
C ARG A 73 8.29 -8.09 83.55
N SER A 74 8.03 -8.61 82.35
CA SER A 74 6.75 -8.43 81.66
C SER A 74 6.40 -9.68 80.87
N ARG A 75 5.12 -9.81 80.48
CA ARG A 75 4.65 -10.96 79.68
C ARG A 75 5.31 -10.99 78.32
N THR A 76 5.56 -12.20 77.80
CA THR A 76 6.02 -12.42 76.44
C THR A 76 5.02 -11.83 75.44
N VAL A 77 5.53 -11.10 74.45
CA VAL A 77 4.73 -10.56 73.35
C VAL A 77 5.01 -11.40 72.12
N THR A 78 3.95 -11.91 71.48
CA THR A 78 4.05 -12.65 70.23
C THR A 78 3.56 -11.79 69.08
N ARG A 79 4.33 -11.75 67.99
CA ARG A 79 3.95 -11.15 66.71
C ARG A 79 4.05 -12.20 65.62
N MET A 80 3.13 -12.16 64.66
CA MET A 80 3.12 -13.08 63.52
C MET A 80 3.13 -12.28 62.23
N VAL A 81 3.84 -12.78 61.22
CA VAL A 81 3.85 -12.26 59.85
C VAL A 81 3.77 -13.44 58.89
N LYS A 82 2.95 -13.34 57.85
CA LYS A 82 2.92 -14.34 56.78
C LYS A 82 3.88 -13.89 55.69
N LEU A 83 4.85 -14.72 55.36
CA LEU A 83 5.68 -14.55 54.17
C LEU A 83 4.97 -15.26 53.02
N ASN A 84 4.56 -14.51 52.00
CA ASN A 84 4.08 -15.07 50.73
C ASN A 84 5.22 -14.96 49.71
N ILE A 85 5.44 -16.02 48.93
CA ILE A 85 6.41 -16.02 47.84
C ILE A 85 5.68 -15.74 46.54
N LEU A 86 6.17 -14.75 45.79
CA LEU A 86 5.61 -14.39 44.50
C LEU A 86 6.44 -15.04 43.40
N ILE A 87 5.77 -15.75 42.50
CA ILE A 87 6.40 -16.42 41.36
C ILE A 87 5.98 -15.65 40.11
N PRO A 88 6.90 -15.03 39.33
CA PRO A 88 6.54 -14.35 38.09
C PRO A 88 6.06 -15.36 37.02
N PRO A 89 5.34 -14.91 35.99
CA PRO A 89 5.04 -15.73 34.82
C PRO A 89 6.32 -16.26 34.17
N LEU A 90 6.31 -17.53 33.75
CA LEU A 90 7.46 -18.21 33.16
C LEU A 90 7.66 -17.83 31.70
N SER A 91 6.57 -17.79 30.93
CA SER A 91 6.61 -17.45 29.52
C SER A 91 5.33 -16.74 29.08
N VAL A 92 5.44 -15.88 28.08
CA VAL A 92 4.32 -15.29 27.35
C VAL A 92 4.55 -15.58 25.87
N VAL A 93 3.51 -15.98 25.16
CA VAL A 93 3.57 -16.23 23.71
C VAL A 93 2.33 -15.67 23.02
N ILE A 94 2.53 -15.17 21.79
CA ILE A 94 1.45 -14.72 20.91
C ILE A 94 1.28 -15.77 19.80
N MET A 95 0.04 -16.12 19.50
CA MET A 95 -0.36 -17.08 18.48
C MET A 95 -1.46 -16.50 17.58
N ASP A 96 -1.57 -17.03 16.36
CA ASP A 96 -2.72 -16.78 15.49
C ASP A 96 -3.93 -17.67 15.87
N ASP A 97 -5.03 -17.50 15.14
CA ASP A 97 -6.26 -18.28 15.26
C ASP A 97 -6.09 -19.79 14.99
N ARG A 98 -4.96 -20.19 14.38
CA ARG A 98 -4.57 -21.58 14.12
C ARG A 98 -3.62 -22.14 15.18
N GLY A 99 -3.26 -21.36 16.19
CA GLY A 99 -2.32 -21.75 17.25
C GLY A 99 -0.85 -21.72 16.82
N GLN A 100 -0.53 -21.11 15.67
CA GLN A 100 0.85 -20.90 15.25
C GLN A 100 1.46 -19.76 16.05
N ARG A 101 2.61 -20.01 16.69
CA ARG A 101 3.37 -18.98 17.41
C ARG A 101 3.91 -17.93 16.44
N LEU A 102 3.59 -16.67 16.73
CA LEU A 102 4.02 -15.50 15.97
C LEU A 102 5.20 -14.81 16.67
N LYS A 103 6.14 -14.28 15.88
CA LYS A 103 7.28 -13.50 16.39
C LYS A 103 7.58 -12.34 15.46
N GLY A 104 7.67 -11.14 16.01
CA GLY A 104 8.03 -9.91 15.29
C GLY A 104 6.92 -9.37 14.38
N LEU A 105 6.38 -10.17 13.46
CA LEU A 105 5.33 -9.76 12.52
C LEU A 105 4.16 -10.75 12.48
N ALA A 106 2.94 -10.21 12.47
CA ALA A 106 1.70 -10.94 12.19
C ALA A 106 1.17 -10.50 10.82
N GLY A 107 1.02 -11.43 9.89
CA GLY A 107 0.54 -11.14 8.53
C GLY A 107 1.50 -11.63 7.44
N PRO A 108 1.41 -11.09 6.20
CA PRO A 108 0.60 -9.93 5.81
C PRO A 108 -0.90 -10.22 5.75
N TYR A 109 -1.71 -9.27 6.24
CA TYR A 109 -3.17 -9.26 6.11
C TYR A 109 -3.64 -8.21 5.12
N ASP A 110 -4.82 -8.35 4.55
CA ASP A 110 -5.38 -7.35 3.63
C ASP A 110 -6.11 -6.25 4.40
N GLU A 111 -6.12 -5.02 3.87
CA GLU A 111 -6.94 -3.93 4.43
C GLU A 111 -8.42 -4.34 4.46
N GLY A 112 -9.06 -4.17 5.62
CA GLY A 112 -10.42 -4.61 5.90
C GLY A 112 -10.55 -6.04 6.43
N ALA A 113 -9.45 -6.81 6.51
CA ALA A 113 -9.48 -8.16 7.09
C ALA A 113 -9.69 -8.12 8.61
N TYR A 114 -10.20 -9.23 9.14
CA TYR A 114 -10.28 -9.46 10.59
C TYR A 114 -8.94 -10.01 11.11
N LEU A 115 -8.61 -9.70 12.36
CA LEU A 115 -7.44 -10.20 13.08
C LEU A 115 -7.91 -10.85 14.39
N SER A 116 -7.51 -12.09 14.64
CA SER A 116 -7.57 -12.73 15.96
C SER A 116 -6.15 -13.11 16.40
N LEU A 117 -5.76 -12.64 17.58
CA LEU A 117 -4.48 -12.97 18.22
C LEU A 117 -4.73 -13.54 19.61
N LEU A 118 -4.16 -14.71 19.85
CA LEU A 118 -4.21 -15.37 21.15
C LEU A 118 -2.91 -15.12 21.90
N CYS A 119 -3.00 -14.47 23.05
CA CYS A 119 -1.88 -14.42 23.98
C CYS A 119 -2.06 -15.46 25.08
N GLU A 120 -1.00 -16.22 25.37
CA GLU A 120 -0.97 -17.22 26.43
C GLU A 120 0.20 -16.95 27.37
N ALA A 121 -0.09 -16.91 28.67
CA ALA A 121 0.90 -16.83 29.73
C ALA A 121 0.96 -18.15 30.51
N GLU A 122 2.17 -18.61 30.81
CA GLU A 122 2.45 -19.85 31.53
C GLU A 122 2.95 -19.56 32.95
N GLY A 123 2.38 -20.25 33.93
CA GLY A 123 2.79 -20.20 35.33
C GLY A 123 2.42 -18.88 36.02
N GLY A 124 3.14 -18.61 37.11
CA GLY A 124 2.92 -17.47 37.99
C GLY A 124 2.04 -17.81 39.21
N ASP A 125 2.47 -17.32 40.37
CA ASP A 125 1.72 -17.40 41.62
C ASP A 125 1.78 -16.04 42.35
N PRO A 126 0.65 -15.32 42.54
CA PRO A 126 -0.70 -15.65 42.06
C PRO A 126 -0.79 -15.80 40.54
N SER A 127 -1.84 -16.48 40.07
CA SER A 127 -2.12 -16.64 38.63
C SER A 127 -2.21 -15.27 37.93
N PRO A 128 -1.50 -15.05 36.82
CA PRO A 128 -1.41 -13.74 36.19
C PRO A 128 -2.70 -13.35 35.45
N SER A 129 -2.91 -12.04 35.33
CA SER A 129 -3.78 -11.42 34.34
C SER A 129 -3.04 -11.30 33.00
N VAL A 130 -3.75 -11.45 31.89
CA VAL A 130 -3.20 -11.29 30.53
C VAL A 130 -3.98 -10.18 29.83
N THR A 131 -3.26 -9.21 29.30
CA THR A 131 -3.83 -7.98 28.73
C THR A 131 -3.16 -7.61 27.43
N TRP A 132 -3.90 -6.97 26.53
CA TRP A 132 -3.40 -6.44 25.26
C TRP A 132 -3.30 -4.92 25.29
N TRP A 133 -2.20 -4.41 24.74
CA TRP A 133 -1.88 -3.01 24.72
C TRP A 133 -1.48 -2.55 23.33
N ARG A 134 -1.80 -1.30 23.02
CA ARG A 134 -1.27 -0.54 21.89
C ARG A 134 -0.59 0.69 22.43
N ASP A 135 0.73 0.75 22.29
CA ASP A 135 1.59 1.73 22.95
C ASP A 135 1.41 1.72 24.49
N ARG A 136 0.59 2.63 25.02
CA ARG A 136 0.24 2.73 26.45
C ARG A 136 -1.26 2.61 26.71
N SER A 137 -2.05 2.38 25.66
CA SER A 137 -3.49 2.25 25.75
C SER A 137 -3.86 0.78 25.90
N LEU A 138 -4.60 0.46 26.96
CA LEU A 138 -5.18 -0.86 27.14
C LEU A 138 -6.23 -1.08 26.02
N LEU A 139 -6.05 -2.15 25.25
CA LEU A 139 -7.00 -2.55 24.22
C LEU A 139 -8.01 -3.56 24.76
N ASP A 140 -7.52 -4.54 25.52
CA ASP A 140 -8.35 -5.63 26.03
C ASP A 140 -7.75 -6.23 27.30
N ASP A 141 -8.59 -6.43 28.31
CA ASP A 141 -8.28 -7.08 29.58
C ASP A 141 -9.14 -8.33 29.84
N THR A 142 -9.88 -8.80 28.83
CA THR A 142 -10.72 -9.99 28.96
C THR A 142 -9.90 -11.29 28.84
N PHE A 143 -9.44 -11.80 29.98
CA PHE A 143 -8.69 -13.06 30.04
C PHE A 143 -9.48 -14.19 30.70
N TYR A 144 -9.11 -15.43 30.38
CA TYR A 144 -9.67 -16.64 30.95
C TYR A 144 -8.59 -17.67 31.29
N ARG A 145 -8.87 -18.51 32.29
CA ARG A 145 -7.99 -19.62 32.66
C ARG A 145 -8.20 -20.77 31.66
N ALA A 146 -7.18 -21.05 30.85
CA ALA A 146 -7.23 -22.12 29.86
C ALA A 146 -6.97 -23.50 30.49
N SER A 147 -6.07 -23.57 31.48
CA SER A 147 -5.83 -24.75 32.30
C SER A 147 -5.18 -24.37 33.64
N GLN A 148 -4.69 -25.34 34.43
CA GLN A 148 -4.14 -25.06 35.76
C GLN A 148 -2.99 -24.04 35.73
N ASN A 149 -2.10 -24.15 34.72
CA ASN A 149 -0.88 -23.34 34.60
C ASN A 149 -0.94 -22.30 33.47
N TYR A 150 -2.06 -22.18 32.75
CA TYR A 150 -2.13 -21.33 31.56
C TYR A 150 -3.32 -20.39 31.60
N VAL A 151 -3.07 -19.12 31.31
CA VAL A 151 -4.07 -18.05 31.21
C VAL A 151 -3.98 -17.45 29.81
N ARG A 152 -5.13 -17.15 29.21
CA ARG A 152 -5.22 -16.67 27.83
C ARG A 152 -6.07 -15.42 27.71
N ASN A 153 -5.73 -14.59 26.72
CA ASN A 153 -6.54 -13.45 26.27
C ASN A 153 -6.56 -13.45 24.73
N GLU A 154 -7.74 -13.38 24.14
CA GLU A 154 -7.95 -13.38 22.69
C GLU A 154 -8.38 -11.99 22.21
N LEU A 155 -7.46 -11.28 21.55
CA LEU A 155 -7.74 -9.97 20.96
C LEU A 155 -8.34 -10.14 19.57
N VAL A 156 -9.51 -9.55 19.35
CA VAL A 156 -10.18 -9.51 18.05
C VAL A 156 -10.27 -8.08 17.53
N ILE A 157 -9.71 -7.81 16.35
CA ILE A 157 -9.89 -6.57 15.59
C ILE A 157 -10.72 -6.91 14.35
N LEU A 158 -11.93 -6.35 14.26
CA LEU A 158 -12.90 -6.71 13.22
C LEU A 158 -12.49 -6.25 11.82
N GLU A 159 -11.82 -5.10 11.73
CA GLU A 159 -11.48 -4.47 10.45
C GLU A 159 -10.12 -3.77 10.57
N LEU A 160 -9.09 -4.34 9.94
CA LEU A 160 -7.75 -3.77 9.88
C LEU A 160 -7.74 -2.55 8.94
N ARG A 161 -7.20 -1.43 9.44
CA ARG A 161 -7.08 -0.19 8.68
C ARG A 161 -5.64 0.02 8.23
N ARG A 162 -5.45 0.87 7.22
CA ARG A 162 -4.13 1.38 6.81
C ARG A 162 -3.24 1.88 7.94
N THR A 163 -3.86 2.49 8.96
CA THR A 163 -3.15 3.02 10.14
C THR A 163 -2.62 1.94 11.06
N ASP A 164 -3.09 0.70 10.93
CA ASP A 164 -2.60 -0.44 11.72
C ASP A 164 -1.30 -1.04 11.15
N LEU A 165 -0.84 -0.60 9.97
CA LEU A 165 0.42 -1.05 9.39
C LEU A 165 1.60 -0.78 10.34
N LEU A 166 2.32 -1.83 10.69
CA LEU A 166 3.47 -1.84 11.60
C LEU A 166 3.16 -1.31 13.01
N VAL A 167 1.88 -1.20 13.36
CA VAL A 167 1.47 -0.95 14.76
C VAL A 167 1.93 -2.13 15.60
N GLU A 168 2.57 -1.81 16.71
CA GLU A 168 3.06 -2.78 17.68
C GLU A 168 1.98 -3.03 18.73
N LEU A 169 1.55 -4.28 18.82
CA LEU A 169 0.68 -4.78 19.88
C LEU A 169 1.54 -5.49 20.91
N THR A 170 1.29 -5.18 22.18
CA THR A 170 1.99 -5.78 23.31
C THR A 170 1.02 -6.64 24.09
N CYS A 171 1.33 -7.93 24.20
CA CYS A 171 0.71 -8.75 25.22
C CYS A 171 1.50 -8.64 26.52
N GLN A 172 0.79 -8.41 27.62
CA GLN A 172 1.37 -8.27 28.94
C GLN A 172 0.73 -9.26 29.93
N ALA A 173 1.58 -10.06 30.58
CA ALA A 173 1.19 -10.91 31.70
C ALA A 173 1.69 -10.32 33.02
N SER A 174 0.77 -10.03 33.94
CA SER A 174 1.08 -9.48 35.26
C SER A 174 0.30 -10.20 36.34
N ASN A 175 0.98 -10.66 37.38
CA ASN A 175 0.35 -11.26 38.55
C ASN A 175 0.29 -10.36 39.78
N THR A 176 1.22 -9.40 39.92
CA THR A 176 1.24 -8.45 41.04
C THR A 176 1.88 -7.13 40.62
N ASP A 177 1.56 -6.04 41.32
CA ASP A 177 2.18 -4.71 41.11
C ASP A 177 3.61 -4.60 41.66
N LEU A 178 4.13 -5.67 42.28
CA LEU A 178 5.46 -5.72 42.90
C LEU A 178 6.53 -6.28 41.96
N MET A 179 6.12 -6.92 40.86
CA MET A 179 7.02 -7.52 39.88
C MET A 179 6.79 -6.89 38.51
N LEU A 180 7.87 -6.82 37.72
CA LEU A 180 7.75 -6.37 36.34
C LEU A 180 6.92 -7.39 35.54
N PRO A 181 5.97 -6.92 34.72
CA PRO A 181 5.18 -7.83 33.91
C PRO A 181 6.03 -8.43 32.80
N LEU A 182 5.71 -9.66 32.41
CA LEU A 182 6.32 -10.30 31.24
C LEU A 182 5.57 -9.85 29.99
N ILE A 183 6.30 -9.41 28.96
CA ILE A 183 5.72 -8.86 27.74
C ILE A 183 6.22 -9.59 26.49
N GLU A 184 5.34 -9.68 25.49
CA GLU A 184 5.70 -10.04 24.12
C GLU A 184 5.08 -9.05 23.15
N ASN A 185 5.81 -8.74 22.07
CA ASN A 185 5.40 -7.74 21.10
C ASN A 185 5.24 -8.35 19.71
N ILE A 186 4.25 -7.87 18.97
CA ILE A 186 4.01 -8.24 17.59
C ILE A 186 3.61 -7.03 16.76
N LYS A 187 4.16 -6.89 15.56
CA LYS A 187 3.77 -5.84 14.62
C LYS A 187 2.81 -6.38 13.59
N ILE A 188 1.77 -5.60 13.27
CA ILE A 188 0.81 -5.98 12.24
C ILE A 188 1.41 -5.67 10.86
N ASP A 189 1.42 -6.66 9.98
CA ASP A 189 1.87 -6.51 8.60
C ASP A 189 0.67 -6.48 7.65
N LEU A 190 0.62 -5.50 6.73
CA LEU A 190 -0.52 -5.32 5.83
C LEU A 190 -0.13 -5.29 4.34
N ASN A 191 -0.98 -5.88 3.52
CA ASN A 191 -1.10 -5.60 2.09
C ASN A 191 -2.04 -4.41 1.89
N LEU A 192 -1.53 -3.35 1.29
CA LEU A 192 -2.27 -2.11 1.07
C LEU A 192 -2.41 -1.84 -0.42
N ARG A 193 -3.64 -1.59 -0.88
CA ARG A 193 -3.87 -1.22 -2.29
C ARG A 193 -3.33 0.18 -2.62
N PRO A 194 -3.00 0.49 -3.88
CA PRO A 194 -2.63 1.86 -4.26
C PRO A 194 -3.78 2.85 -4.01
N LEU A 195 -3.45 4.07 -3.58
CA LEU A 195 -4.43 5.13 -3.27
C LEU A 195 -4.78 5.99 -4.48
N TYR A 196 -3.80 6.27 -5.32
CA TYR A 196 -3.97 7.03 -6.55
C TYR A 196 -3.02 6.56 -7.64
N VAL A 197 -3.38 6.86 -8.87
CA VAL A 197 -2.53 6.78 -10.07
C VAL A 197 -2.69 8.10 -10.81
N ARG A 198 -1.60 8.64 -11.34
CA ARG A 198 -1.62 9.89 -12.09
C ARG A 198 -0.64 9.86 -13.25
N ILE A 199 -1.13 10.16 -14.45
CA ILE A 199 -0.31 10.42 -15.63
C ILE A 199 -0.01 11.91 -15.72
N THR A 200 1.27 12.25 -15.89
CA THR A 200 1.74 13.61 -16.13
C THR A 200 2.60 13.68 -17.39
N THR A 201 2.47 14.78 -18.14
CA THR A 201 3.25 15.09 -19.35
C THR A 201 3.53 16.59 -19.41
N PRO A 202 4.73 17.01 -19.83
CA PRO A 202 5.05 18.42 -19.99
C PRO A 202 4.42 19.07 -21.23
N GLN A 203 4.02 18.29 -22.24
CA GLN A 203 3.54 18.80 -23.53
C GLN A 203 2.11 18.32 -23.85
N ARG A 204 1.24 19.27 -24.17
CA ARG A 204 -0.12 19.08 -24.69
C ARG A 204 -0.50 20.27 -25.58
N PRO A 205 -1.08 20.07 -26.77
CA PRO A 205 -1.29 18.80 -27.50
C PRO A 205 0.04 18.15 -27.93
N LEU A 206 -0.01 16.88 -28.33
CA LEU A 206 1.16 16.15 -28.83
C LEU A 206 1.40 16.46 -30.31
N LYS A 207 2.63 16.36 -30.78
CA LYS A 207 2.96 16.47 -32.21
C LYS A 207 3.36 15.12 -32.79
N VAL A 208 2.94 14.86 -34.03
CA VAL A 208 3.30 13.63 -34.73
C VAL A 208 4.81 13.50 -34.87
N GLY A 209 5.33 12.30 -34.58
CA GLY A 209 6.75 11.98 -34.73
C GLY A 209 7.70 12.59 -33.68
N GLU A 210 7.23 13.48 -32.80
CA GLU A 210 8.02 14.03 -31.68
C GLU A 210 8.01 13.04 -30.51
N GLU A 211 9.20 12.61 -30.04
CA GLU A 211 9.29 11.70 -28.90
C GLU A 211 9.03 12.44 -27.60
N ILE A 212 8.07 11.94 -26.82
CA ILE A 212 7.67 12.49 -25.53
C ILE A 212 7.77 11.45 -24.43
N ARG A 213 8.03 11.91 -23.20
CA ARG A 213 8.10 11.06 -22.00
C ARG A 213 6.91 11.29 -21.08
N LEU A 214 6.02 10.31 -21.02
CA LEU A 214 4.92 10.26 -20.07
C LEU A 214 5.42 9.71 -18.73
N HIS A 215 4.97 10.31 -17.63
CA HIS A 215 5.28 9.86 -16.28
C HIS A 215 3.99 9.37 -15.64
N CYS A 216 4.04 8.19 -15.03
CA CYS A 216 2.97 7.68 -14.20
C CYS A 216 3.47 7.54 -12.77
N GLU A 217 2.71 8.10 -11.84
CA GLU A 217 3.00 8.09 -10.41
C GLU A 217 1.86 7.38 -9.67
N THR A 218 2.21 6.50 -8.74
CA THR A 218 1.25 5.87 -7.83
C THR A 218 1.82 5.78 -6.42
N SER A 219 0.96 5.83 -5.40
CA SER A 219 1.39 5.74 -4.01
C SER A 219 0.47 4.91 -3.14
N GLY A 220 0.98 4.59 -1.95
CA GLY A 220 0.22 3.94 -0.88
C GLY A 220 0.19 2.42 -0.99
N SER A 221 0.64 1.83 -2.09
CA SER A 221 0.67 0.38 -2.23
C SER A 221 1.73 -0.27 -1.34
N ARG A 222 1.37 -1.38 -0.68
CA ARG A 222 2.30 -2.26 0.01
C ARG A 222 1.96 -3.72 -0.31
N PRO A 223 2.86 -4.52 -0.90
CA PRO A 223 4.15 -4.11 -1.48
C PRO A 223 3.99 -3.02 -2.58
N PRO A 224 5.10 -2.39 -3.01
CA PRO A 224 5.08 -1.39 -4.07
C PRO A 224 4.30 -1.87 -5.30
N ALA A 225 3.47 -0.99 -5.86
CA ALA A 225 2.60 -1.35 -6.97
C ALA A 225 3.42 -1.61 -8.24
N LYS A 226 2.99 -2.60 -9.03
CA LYS A 226 3.46 -2.85 -10.39
C LYS A 226 2.71 -1.94 -11.35
N ILE A 227 3.42 -1.21 -12.19
CA ILE A 227 2.81 -0.28 -13.14
C ILE A 227 2.78 -0.91 -14.53
N SER A 228 1.68 -0.74 -15.25
CA SER A 228 1.58 -1.13 -16.66
C SER A 228 0.94 -0.03 -17.51
N TRP A 229 1.49 0.15 -18.70
CA TRP A 229 1.01 1.11 -19.68
C TRP A 229 0.22 0.42 -20.78
N TRP A 230 -0.84 1.08 -21.21
CA TRP A 230 -1.78 0.60 -22.21
C TRP A 230 -2.13 1.74 -23.15
N ILE A 231 -2.24 1.46 -24.44
CA ILE A 231 -2.90 2.33 -25.41
C ILE A 231 -4.13 1.56 -25.90
N ASP A 232 -5.30 2.11 -25.60
CA ASP A 232 -6.58 1.41 -25.64
C ASP A 232 -6.49 0.07 -24.88
N ASN A 233 -6.58 -1.05 -25.60
CA ASN A 233 -6.53 -2.40 -25.04
C ASN A 233 -5.18 -3.12 -25.26
N THR A 234 -4.18 -2.42 -25.79
CA THR A 234 -2.86 -3.01 -26.10
C THR A 234 -1.84 -2.60 -25.05
N ARG A 235 -1.23 -3.58 -24.41
CA ARG A 235 -0.16 -3.34 -23.42
C ARG A 235 1.12 -2.90 -24.12
N ILE A 236 1.70 -1.81 -23.66
CA ILE A 236 2.96 -1.27 -24.17
C ILE A 236 4.09 -1.63 -23.19
N GLN A 237 5.27 -1.95 -23.73
CA GLN A 237 6.46 -2.12 -22.89
C GLN A 237 6.90 -0.75 -22.36
N SER A 238 6.98 -0.62 -21.04
CA SER A 238 7.38 0.61 -20.37
C SER A 238 8.84 0.57 -19.90
N GLY A 239 9.41 1.74 -19.67
CA GLY A 239 10.74 1.89 -19.11
C GLY A 239 10.83 1.50 -17.63
N LYS A 240 12.04 1.64 -17.07
CA LYS A 240 12.39 1.25 -15.69
C LYS A 240 11.40 1.82 -14.66
N GLU A 241 10.88 0.94 -13.81
CA GLU A 241 10.20 1.33 -12.58
C GLU A 241 11.24 1.84 -11.58
N SER A 242 10.92 2.93 -10.87
CA SER A 242 11.75 3.42 -9.78
C SER A 242 10.90 3.62 -8.54
N ILE A 243 11.45 3.21 -7.40
CA ILE A 243 10.87 3.37 -6.07
C ILE A 243 11.81 4.31 -5.32
N PRO A 244 11.52 5.63 -5.25
CA PRO A 244 12.33 6.52 -4.46
C PRO A 244 12.22 6.14 -2.98
N ASN A 245 13.35 5.95 -2.31
CA ASN A 245 13.46 5.45 -0.93
C ASN A 245 12.69 6.24 0.16
N SER A 246 12.01 7.35 -0.17
CA SER A 246 11.46 8.27 0.85
C SER A 246 9.94 8.28 1.02
N ARG A 247 9.12 7.65 0.15
CA ARG A 247 7.68 8.00 0.13
C ARG A 247 6.65 6.92 -0.22
N ASN A 248 6.99 5.63 -0.34
CA ASN A 248 6.05 4.59 -0.84
C ASN A 248 5.37 5.00 -2.15
N ILE A 249 6.12 5.66 -3.02
CA ILE A 249 5.68 6.08 -4.36
C ILE A 249 6.41 5.20 -5.37
N THR A 250 5.68 4.66 -6.34
CA THR A 250 6.25 4.01 -7.52
C THR A 250 6.08 4.93 -8.72
N TYR A 251 7.16 5.10 -9.49
CA TYR A 251 7.15 5.83 -10.75
C TYR A 251 7.42 4.88 -11.92
N SER A 252 6.72 5.12 -13.03
CA SER A 252 7.02 4.52 -14.33
C SER A 252 7.08 5.59 -15.40
N SER A 253 7.93 5.40 -16.40
CA SER A 253 8.02 6.28 -17.57
C SER A 253 7.74 5.51 -18.85
N LEU A 254 6.99 6.13 -19.75
CA LEU A 254 6.76 5.65 -21.11
C LEU A 254 7.29 6.69 -22.10
N ASN A 255 8.27 6.30 -22.91
CA ASN A 255 8.66 7.07 -24.09
C ASN A 255 7.69 6.71 -25.23
N LEU A 256 6.99 7.70 -25.75
CA LEU A 256 6.00 7.55 -26.81
C LEU A 256 6.40 8.44 -27.97
N ARG A 257 6.40 7.89 -29.18
CA ARG A 257 6.52 8.65 -30.43
C ARG A 257 5.18 8.58 -31.15
N PRO A 258 4.31 9.59 -31.02
CA PRO A 258 2.93 9.52 -31.52
C PRO A 258 2.88 9.45 -33.04
N SER A 259 1.98 8.60 -33.55
CA SER A 259 1.59 8.54 -34.96
C SER A 259 0.24 9.23 -35.19
N ILE A 260 -0.11 9.48 -36.46
CA ILE A 260 -1.42 10.00 -36.86
C ILE A 260 -2.56 9.10 -36.35
N ASP A 261 -2.35 7.78 -36.39
CA ASP A 261 -3.34 6.78 -35.96
C ASP A 261 -3.51 6.71 -34.44
N ASP A 262 -2.65 7.35 -33.66
CA ASP A 262 -2.79 7.44 -32.21
C ASP A 262 -3.70 8.59 -31.76
N ASN A 263 -4.05 9.50 -32.67
CA ASN A 263 -4.98 10.58 -32.36
C ASN A 263 -6.36 10.01 -31.97
N GLY A 264 -6.86 10.42 -30.80
CA GLY A 264 -8.12 9.94 -30.23
C GLY A 264 -8.03 8.63 -29.45
N LYS A 265 -6.89 7.92 -29.48
CA LYS A 265 -6.67 6.74 -28.63
C LYS A 265 -6.50 7.14 -27.17
N THR A 266 -6.77 6.20 -26.26
CA THR A 266 -6.65 6.42 -24.82
C THR A 266 -5.38 5.80 -24.28
N VAL A 267 -4.45 6.61 -23.76
CA VAL A 267 -3.33 6.09 -22.97
C VAL A 267 -3.78 5.88 -21.53
N THR A 268 -3.51 4.70 -20.99
CA THR A 268 -3.89 4.30 -19.63
C THR A 268 -2.68 3.77 -18.87
N CYS A 269 -2.51 4.25 -17.65
CA CYS A 269 -1.57 3.71 -16.68
C CYS A 269 -2.35 2.97 -15.60
N LYS A 270 -2.02 1.70 -15.37
CA LYS A 270 -2.64 0.86 -14.34
C LYS A 270 -1.63 0.54 -13.25
N ALA A 271 -2.03 0.65 -11.99
CA ALA A 271 -1.23 0.23 -10.84
C ALA A 271 -1.88 -0.96 -10.13
N GLU A 272 -1.10 -2.00 -9.95
CA GLU A 272 -1.52 -3.29 -9.38
C GLU A 272 -0.69 -3.61 -8.14
N ASN A 273 -1.35 -4.01 -7.05
CA ASN A 273 -0.65 -4.64 -5.93
C ASN A 273 -0.61 -6.15 -6.16
N ILE A 274 0.58 -6.72 -6.33
CA ILE A 274 0.77 -8.15 -6.64
C ILE A 274 0.23 -9.11 -5.56
N ALA A 275 0.05 -8.63 -4.33
CA ALA A 275 -0.47 -9.42 -3.22
C ALA A 275 -2.02 -9.39 -3.15
N LEU A 276 -2.67 -8.46 -3.85
CA LEU A 276 -4.11 -8.25 -3.82
C LEU A 276 -4.72 -8.56 -5.20
N ALA A 277 -5.74 -9.41 -5.25
CA ALA A 277 -6.39 -9.74 -6.50
C ALA A 277 -7.16 -8.55 -7.13
N HIS A 278 -7.69 -7.64 -6.30
CA HIS A 278 -8.50 -6.48 -6.69
C HIS A 278 -8.41 -5.38 -5.61
N PRO A 279 -8.69 -4.10 -5.91
CA PRO A 279 -8.90 -3.49 -7.22
C PRO A 279 -7.63 -2.87 -7.80
N ILE A 280 -7.43 -3.07 -9.11
CA ILE A 280 -6.49 -2.31 -9.92
C ILE A 280 -7.05 -0.91 -10.08
N ILE A 281 -6.26 0.12 -9.77
CA ILE A 281 -6.63 1.51 -10.05
C ILE A 281 -5.84 2.02 -11.26
N GLN A 282 -6.43 2.98 -11.98
CA GLN A 282 -5.85 3.47 -13.21
C GLN A 282 -6.14 4.95 -13.43
N ASP A 283 -5.28 5.58 -14.22
CA ASP A 283 -5.51 6.90 -14.79
C ASP A 283 -5.43 6.79 -16.32
N SER A 284 -6.28 7.57 -17.00
CA SER A 284 -6.48 7.48 -18.44
C SER A 284 -6.55 8.87 -19.06
N TRP A 285 -5.98 9.00 -20.25
CA TRP A 285 -5.94 10.26 -20.99
C TRP A 285 -6.10 10.02 -22.49
N ASN A 286 -6.92 10.82 -23.15
CA ASN A 286 -7.09 10.77 -24.61
C ASN A 286 -5.95 11.53 -25.30
N LEU A 287 -5.22 10.84 -26.17
CA LEU A 287 -4.14 11.39 -26.95
C LEU A 287 -4.71 12.37 -27.99
N ASN A 288 -4.36 13.64 -27.87
CA ASN A 288 -4.62 14.65 -28.89
C ASN A 288 -3.32 14.89 -29.66
N VAL A 289 -3.20 14.31 -30.86
CA VAL A 289 -1.99 14.34 -31.69
C VAL A 289 -2.22 15.25 -32.88
N HIS A 290 -1.43 16.30 -32.97
CA HIS A 290 -1.42 17.27 -34.06
C HIS A 290 -0.52 16.79 -35.20
N PHE A 291 -1.02 16.91 -36.44
CA PHE A 291 -0.35 16.54 -37.67
C PHE A 291 -0.87 17.38 -38.87
N PRO A 292 -0.03 17.60 -39.91
CA PRO A 292 -0.47 18.24 -41.16
C PRO A 292 -1.50 17.36 -41.89
N PRO A 293 -2.36 17.93 -42.76
CA PRO A 293 -3.41 17.17 -43.42
C PRO A 293 -2.89 16.00 -44.26
N GLU A 294 -3.41 14.79 -44.06
CA GLU A 294 -3.24 13.65 -44.96
C GLU A 294 -4.38 13.66 -45.97
N VAL A 295 -4.06 13.93 -47.24
CA VAL A 295 -5.03 14.25 -48.29
C VAL A 295 -5.03 13.15 -49.34
N THR A 296 -6.22 12.65 -49.68
CA THR A 296 -6.39 11.70 -50.76
C THR A 296 -7.53 12.13 -51.68
N LEU A 297 -7.32 12.01 -52.98
CA LEU A 297 -8.28 12.42 -54.00
C LEU A 297 -8.75 11.20 -54.78
N HIS A 298 -10.06 11.01 -54.84
CA HIS A 298 -10.69 9.89 -55.53
C HIS A 298 -11.83 10.35 -56.41
N LEU A 299 -12.12 9.58 -57.46
CA LEU A 299 -13.40 9.69 -58.14
C LEU A 299 -14.50 9.20 -57.22
N GLY A 300 -15.67 9.79 -57.40
CA GLY A 300 -16.91 9.35 -56.80
C GLY A 300 -17.15 7.85 -56.86
N ALA A 301 -17.65 7.26 -55.76
CA ALA A 301 -17.78 5.81 -55.58
C ALA A 301 -18.48 5.06 -56.73
N ASN A 302 -19.37 5.72 -57.49
CA ASN A 302 -20.10 5.12 -58.61
C ASN A 302 -19.48 5.38 -60.00
N ILE A 303 -18.33 6.06 -60.10
CA ILE A 303 -17.68 6.39 -61.37
C ILE A 303 -16.52 5.42 -61.63
N LYS A 304 -16.59 4.71 -62.75
CA LYS A 304 -15.44 3.95 -63.28
C LYS A 304 -14.66 4.82 -64.24
N TYR A 305 -13.36 4.99 -63.99
CA TYR A 305 -12.42 5.73 -64.85
C TYR A 305 -12.59 5.43 -66.35
N SER A 306 -12.77 4.15 -66.70
CA SER A 306 -12.88 3.68 -68.09
C SER A 306 -14.20 4.02 -68.80
N THR A 307 -15.16 4.65 -68.12
CA THR A 307 -16.52 4.87 -68.66
C THR A 307 -16.86 6.32 -68.93
N ILE A 308 -16.00 7.27 -68.55
CA ILE A 308 -16.26 8.70 -68.63
C ILE A 308 -16.22 9.18 -70.09
N LYS A 309 -17.35 9.71 -70.57
CA LYS A 309 -17.52 10.28 -71.91
C LYS A 309 -17.92 11.74 -71.82
N GLU A 310 -17.70 12.48 -72.90
CA GLU A 310 -18.22 13.85 -73.01
C GLU A 310 -19.72 13.91 -72.73
N GLY A 311 -20.13 14.92 -71.95
CA GLY A 311 -21.50 15.11 -71.50
C GLY A 311 -21.88 14.34 -70.23
N ASN A 312 -20.99 13.51 -69.67
CA ASN A 312 -21.22 12.91 -68.34
C ASN A 312 -20.95 13.92 -67.21
N ASP A 313 -21.56 13.68 -66.06
CA ASP A 313 -21.24 14.41 -64.84
C ASP A 313 -20.19 13.62 -64.04
N VAL A 314 -19.14 14.29 -63.60
CA VAL A 314 -18.04 13.69 -62.83
C VAL A 314 -17.95 14.38 -61.48
N TYR A 315 -17.87 13.59 -60.41
CA TYR A 315 -17.63 14.09 -59.07
C TYR A 315 -16.33 13.49 -58.53
N MET A 316 -15.53 14.35 -57.91
CA MET A 316 -14.27 14.07 -57.26
C MET A 316 -14.40 14.42 -55.78
N GLU A 317 -13.87 13.57 -54.93
CA GLU A 317 -13.93 13.70 -53.48
C GLU A 317 -12.51 13.72 -52.91
N CYS A 318 -12.20 14.80 -52.20
CA CYS A 318 -10.96 15.03 -51.50
C CYS A 318 -11.16 14.64 -50.03
N THR A 319 -10.74 13.43 -49.67
CA THR A 319 -10.80 12.94 -48.28
C THR A 319 -9.58 13.43 -47.51
N ILE A 320 -9.82 14.11 -46.39
CA ILE A 320 -8.77 14.75 -45.59
C ILE A 320 -8.82 14.25 -44.14
N ARG A 321 -7.70 13.69 -43.64
CA ARG A 321 -7.49 13.48 -42.20
C ARG A 321 -6.57 14.58 -41.69
N ALA A 322 -7.03 15.38 -40.72
CA ALA A 322 -6.22 16.46 -40.16
C ALA A 322 -6.57 16.69 -38.68
N ASN A 323 -5.55 17.05 -37.89
CA ASN A 323 -5.73 17.60 -36.56
C ASN A 323 -4.61 18.61 -36.27
N PRO A 324 -4.91 19.89 -35.99
CA PRO A 324 -6.23 20.51 -35.92
C PRO A 324 -6.98 20.48 -37.26
N PRO A 325 -8.29 20.81 -37.26
CA PRO A 325 -9.09 20.90 -38.49
C PRO A 325 -8.44 21.81 -39.54
N VAL A 326 -8.70 21.47 -40.81
CA VAL A 326 -8.19 22.21 -41.98
C VAL A 326 -8.65 23.67 -41.94
N ALA A 327 -7.73 24.59 -42.20
CA ALA A 327 -7.98 26.02 -42.31
C ALA A 327 -8.30 26.43 -43.75
N GLU A 328 -7.56 25.91 -44.73
CA GLU A 328 -7.75 26.22 -46.16
C GLU A 328 -7.71 24.95 -47.02
N LEU A 329 -8.52 24.93 -48.09
CA LEU A 329 -8.57 23.87 -49.08
C LEU A 329 -8.58 24.47 -50.48
N THR A 330 -7.58 24.10 -51.30
CA THR A 330 -7.39 24.60 -52.66
C THR A 330 -7.43 23.44 -53.64
N TRP A 331 -8.22 23.58 -54.71
CA TRP A 331 -8.22 22.65 -55.83
C TRP A 331 -7.24 23.13 -56.91
N LEU A 332 -6.53 22.20 -57.52
CA LEU A 332 -5.64 22.46 -58.65
C LEU A 332 -6.09 21.67 -59.88
N PHE A 333 -6.00 22.31 -61.03
CA PHE A 333 -6.10 21.69 -62.34
C PHE A 333 -4.86 22.06 -63.14
N GLU A 334 -4.11 21.06 -63.62
CA GLU A 334 -2.84 21.27 -64.32
C GLU A 334 -1.89 22.20 -63.56
N ASN A 335 -1.76 21.97 -62.25
CA ASN A 335 -0.92 22.73 -61.30
C ASN A 335 -1.31 24.20 -61.10
N LYS A 336 -2.51 24.61 -61.52
CA LYS A 336 -3.02 25.98 -61.32
C LYS A 336 -4.26 25.98 -60.42
N PRO A 337 -4.46 27.01 -59.58
CA PRO A 337 -5.66 27.16 -58.77
C PRO A 337 -6.93 27.02 -59.61
N PHE A 338 -7.82 26.14 -59.18
CA PHE A 338 -9.05 25.78 -59.84
C PHE A 338 -10.24 26.21 -58.98
N PHE A 339 -11.07 27.08 -59.54
CA PHE A 339 -12.16 27.75 -58.81
C PHE A 339 -13.52 27.32 -59.35
N SER A 340 -14.56 27.43 -58.52
CA SER A 340 -15.94 27.18 -58.93
C SER A 340 -16.36 28.14 -60.05
N ASN A 341 -17.07 27.62 -61.05
CA ASN A 341 -17.67 28.38 -62.14
C ASN A 341 -19.00 27.71 -62.54
N ALA A 342 -20.10 28.18 -61.95
CA ALA A 342 -21.42 27.59 -62.15
C ALA A 342 -21.88 27.65 -63.61
N SER A 343 -21.55 28.71 -64.35
CA SER A 343 -21.87 28.85 -65.77
C SER A 343 -21.14 27.84 -66.65
N ALA A 344 -19.97 27.38 -66.22
CA ALA A 344 -19.21 26.31 -66.87
C ALA A 344 -19.52 24.91 -66.33
N GLY A 345 -20.45 24.77 -65.37
CA GLY A 345 -20.78 23.50 -64.74
C GLY A 345 -19.75 23.01 -63.72
N ILE A 346 -18.90 23.89 -63.18
CA ILE A 346 -17.86 23.57 -62.19
C ILE A 346 -18.35 24.00 -60.81
N ILE A 347 -18.62 23.05 -59.92
CA ILE A 347 -19.14 23.30 -58.57
C ILE A 347 -18.16 22.73 -57.57
N ILE A 348 -17.65 23.59 -56.67
CA ILE A 348 -16.77 23.17 -55.58
C ILE A 348 -17.52 23.40 -54.26
N SER A 349 -17.68 22.34 -53.49
CA SER A 349 -18.31 22.35 -52.16
C SER A 349 -17.35 21.74 -51.15
N ASN A 350 -16.45 22.56 -50.62
CA ASN A 350 -15.39 22.15 -49.70
C ASN A 350 -14.59 20.96 -50.28
N GLN A 351 -14.80 19.75 -49.73
CA GLN A 351 -14.11 18.51 -50.10
C GLN A 351 -14.61 17.88 -51.40
N SER A 352 -15.61 18.43 -52.07
CA SER A 352 -16.16 17.86 -53.32
C SER A 352 -16.02 18.82 -54.50
N LEU A 353 -15.52 18.31 -55.63
CA LEU A 353 -15.50 18.98 -56.92
C LEU A 353 -16.41 18.23 -57.90
N VAL A 354 -17.40 18.94 -58.46
CA VAL A 354 -18.35 18.41 -59.44
C VAL A 354 -18.15 19.14 -60.76
N LEU A 355 -17.97 18.36 -61.83
CA LEU A 355 -17.90 18.81 -63.20
C LEU A 355 -19.14 18.28 -63.95
N GLN A 356 -20.07 19.17 -64.26
CA GLN A 356 -21.27 18.85 -65.04
C GLN A 356 -20.95 18.85 -66.52
N LYS A 357 -21.51 17.88 -67.26
CA LYS A 357 -21.40 17.73 -68.71
C LYS A 357 -19.95 17.91 -69.20
N VAL A 358 -19.04 17.06 -68.71
CA VAL A 358 -17.61 17.16 -68.98
C VAL A 358 -17.30 17.25 -70.46
N LYS A 359 -16.29 18.05 -70.81
CA LYS A 359 -15.81 18.28 -72.18
C LYS A 359 -14.34 17.88 -72.28
N LYS A 360 -13.82 17.79 -73.51
CA LYS A 360 -12.39 17.57 -73.75
C LYS A 360 -11.46 18.52 -72.97
N GLU A 361 -11.87 19.76 -72.72
CA GLU A 361 -11.08 20.77 -71.97
C GLU A 361 -10.92 20.45 -70.48
N HIS A 362 -11.77 19.60 -69.91
CA HIS A 362 -11.66 19.15 -68.52
C HIS A 362 -10.71 17.95 -68.35
N ARG A 363 -10.14 17.42 -69.45
CA ARG A 363 -9.17 16.33 -69.41
C ARG A 363 -7.84 16.84 -68.85
N GLY A 364 -7.34 16.21 -67.79
CA GLY A 364 -6.08 16.61 -67.18
C GLY A 364 -5.90 16.09 -65.77
N ASN A 365 -4.83 16.53 -65.11
CA ASN A 365 -4.52 16.21 -63.73
C ASN A 365 -5.22 17.16 -62.75
N TYR A 366 -5.93 16.57 -61.80
CA TYR A 366 -6.55 17.25 -60.67
C TYR A 366 -5.81 16.90 -59.38
N ARG A 367 -5.66 17.89 -58.51
CA ARG A 367 -5.15 17.72 -57.13
C ARG A 367 -5.97 18.56 -56.16
N CYS A 368 -5.97 18.16 -54.89
CA CYS A 368 -6.42 19.02 -53.81
C CYS A 368 -5.30 19.20 -52.79
N ILE A 369 -5.19 20.42 -52.27
CA ILE A 369 -4.21 20.85 -51.28
C ILE A 369 -4.96 21.35 -50.06
N ALA A 370 -4.66 20.82 -48.89
CA ALA A 370 -5.26 21.22 -47.63
C ALA A 370 -4.18 21.68 -46.65
N SER A 371 -4.44 22.75 -45.89
CA SER A 371 -3.50 23.27 -44.90
C SER A 371 -4.13 23.45 -43.52
N ASN A 372 -3.34 23.26 -42.47
CA ASN A 372 -3.69 23.58 -41.08
C ASN A 372 -2.49 24.24 -40.39
N THR A 373 -2.57 24.45 -39.06
CA THR A 373 -1.50 25.07 -38.29
C THR A 373 -0.21 24.25 -38.19
N GLU A 374 -0.25 22.96 -38.54
CA GLU A 374 0.91 22.07 -38.52
C GLU A 374 1.58 21.93 -39.89
N GLY A 375 0.93 22.37 -40.97
CA GLY A 375 1.50 22.38 -42.32
C GLY A 375 0.48 22.16 -43.42
N GLU A 376 0.97 21.78 -44.60
CA GLU A 376 0.19 21.54 -45.81
C GLU A 376 0.33 20.08 -46.25
N GLY A 377 -0.75 19.54 -46.83
CA GLY A 377 -0.77 18.24 -47.46
C GLY A 377 -1.41 18.30 -48.85
N GLU A 378 -0.90 17.49 -49.76
CA GLU A 378 -1.35 17.44 -51.15
C GLU A 378 -1.76 16.01 -51.52
N SER A 379 -2.83 15.87 -52.32
CA SER A 379 -3.17 14.59 -52.92
C SER A 379 -2.21 14.21 -54.05
N SER A 380 -2.09 12.92 -54.33
CA SER A 380 -1.55 12.44 -55.62
C SER A 380 -2.38 12.98 -56.79
N ASP A 381 -1.77 13.05 -57.98
CA ASP A 381 -2.46 13.42 -59.22
C ASP A 381 -3.60 12.44 -59.53
N LEU A 382 -4.81 12.98 -59.73
CA LEU A 382 -5.93 12.26 -60.31
C LEU A 382 -6.08 12.68 -61.77
N PHE A 383 -5.72 11.78 -62.68
CA PHE A 383 -5.88 12.04 -64.11
C PHE A 383 -7.29 11.72 -64.59
N LEU A 384 -8.02 12.75 -65.02
CA LEU A 384 -9.36 12.62 -65.59
C LEU A 384 -9.28 12.41 -67.11
N GLU A 385 -9.55 11.18 -67.57
CA GLU A 385 -9.66 10.88 -68.99
C GLU A 385 -11.11 11.03 -69.47
N VAL A 386 -11.34 11.95 -70.41
CA VAL A 386 -12.66 12.20 -71.02
C VAL A 386 -12.68 11.66 -72.45
N ARG A 387 -13.51 10.64 -72.71
CA ARG A 387 -13.62 10.04 -74.05
C ARG A 387 -14.58 10.83 -74.94
N CYS A 388 -14.08 11.32 -76.07
CA CYS A 388 -14.88 12.02 -77.09
C CYS A 388 -15.25 11.06 -78.24
N LYS A 389 -16.39 11.29 -78.90
CA LYS A 389 -16.66 10.68 -80.22
C LYS A 389 -16.04 11.56 -81.30
N LEU A 390 -15.09 11.01 -82.08
CA LEU A 390 -14.58 11.68 -83.28
C LEU A 390 -15.72 11.91 -84.28
N LYS A 391 -16.06 13.16 -84.57
CA LYS A 391 -16.86 13.52 -85.74
C LYS A 391 -15.92 13.72 -86.92
N PHE A 392 -15.87 12.73 -87.81
CA PHE A 392 -15.23 12.90 -89.12
C PHE A 392 -16.18 13.72 -90.00
N TYR A 393 -15.78 14.93 -90.36
CA TYR A 393 -16.42 15.66 -91.46
C TYR A 393 -15.71 15.24 -92.74
N ILE A 394 -16.39 14.42 -93.56
CA ILE A 394 -15.99 14.20 -94.94
C ILE A 394 -16.44 15.44 -95.70
N PHE A 395 -15.50 16.30 -96.09
CA PHE A 395 -15.77 17.33 -97.08
C PHE A 395 -15.84 16.60 -98.44
N VAL A 396 -17.04 16.58 -99.03
CA VAL A 396 -17.29 16.06 -100.39
C VAL A 396 -17.01 17.15 -101.40
#